data_AF-A0A392PP90-F1
#
_entry.id   AF-A0A392PP90-F1
#
_cell.length_a   1.000
_cell.length_b   1.000
_cell.length_c   1.000
_cell.angle_alpha   90.00
_cell.angle_beta   90.00
_cell.angle_gamma   90.00
#
_symmetry.space_group_name_H-M   'P 1'
#
loop_
_entity.id
_entity.type
_entity.pdbx_description
1 polymer ?
#
loop_
_entity_poly.entity_id
_entity_poly.type
_entity_poly.pdbx_seq_one_letter_code
_entity_poly.pdbx_strand_id
1 'polypeptide(L)'
;MTKLIEKAKNNASAYEKRSEYGDRDLTKADLEMVTRLDPLRVYPYRYRAAVLMDNHREQEAIAELSRAIAFKADLHLLHLRAAFHEHKGDVLSALRDCRAALSVDPNHQEMLELHTRVNSHEP
;
A
#
# COMPACT_ATOMS: atom_id res chain seq x y z
N MET A 1 25.24 -14.25 -25.11
CA MET A 1 24.68 -13.50 -23.96
C MET A 1 23.98 -14.53 -23.07
N THR A 2 24.49 -14.81 -21.87
CA THR A 2 24.12 -15.99 -21.05
C THR A 2 22.80 -15.79 -20.30
N LYS A 3 22.03 -16.88 -20.09
CA LYS A 3 20.76 -16.94 -19.33
C LYS A 3 20.80 -16.24 -17.94
N LEU A 4 21.99 -16.06 -17.36
CA LEU A 4 22.21 -15.38 -16.10
C LEU A 4 21.97 -13.85 -16.16
N ILE A 5 22.32 -13.20 -17.28
CA ILE A 5 22.07 -11.76 -17.49
C ILE A 5 20.57 -11.50 -17.74
N GLU A 6 19.90 -12.45 -18.38
CA GLU A 6 18.45 -12.44 -18.59
C GLU A 6 17.69 -12.59 -17.25
N LYS A 7 18.23 -13.41 -16.33
CA LYS A 7 17.71 -13.57 -14.96
C LYS A 7 17.89 -12.31 -14.11
N ALA A 8 18.93 -11.51 -14.36
CA ALA A 8 19.16 -10.22 -13.70
C ALA A 8 18.24 -9.10 -14.22
N LYS A 9 17.76 -9.17 -15.47
CA LYS A 9 16.78 -8.23 -16.06
C LYS A 9 15.34 -8.40 -15.53
N ASN A 10 15.05 -9.52 -14.86
CA ASN A 10 13.74 -9.83 -14.26
C ASN A 10 13.78 -9.77 -12.73
N ASN A 11 14.56 -8.84 -12.16
CA ASN A 11 14.62 -8.65 -10.72
C ASN A 11 13.66 -7.54 -10.29
N ALA A 12 12.57 -7.91 -9.61
CA ALA A 12 11.62 -6.97 -9.01
C ALA A 12 12.34 -5.93 -8.13
N SER A 13 13.36 -6.33 -7.36
CA SER A 13 14.14 -5.40 -6.52
C SER A 13 14.90 -4.34 -7.32
N ALA A 14 15.32 -4.63 -8.56
CA ALA A 14 16.05 -3.67 -9.38
C ALA A 14 15.12 -2.60 -9.95
N TYR A 15 13.93 -2.99 -10.41
CA TYR A 15 12.89 -2.04 -10.82
C TYR A 15 12.42 -1.20 -9.64
N GLU A 16 12.19 -1.81 -8.47
CA GLU A 16 11.83 -1.11 -7.24
C GLU A 16 12.90 -0.07 -6.87
N LYS A 17 14.17 -0.45 -6.86
CA LYS A 17 15.26 0.48 -6.52
C LYS A 17 15.40 1.62 -7.51
N ARG A 18 15.21 1.38 -8.81
CA ARG A 18 15.28 2.43 -9.83
C ARG A 18 14.11 3.41 -9.73
N SER A 19 12.92 2.91 -9.36
CA SER A 19 11.72 3.72 -9.19
C SER A 19 11.85 4.79 -8.09
N GLU A 20 12.76 4.62 -7.13
CA GLU A 20 13.03 5.64 -6.09
C GLU A 20 13.68 6.93 -6.63
N TYR A 21 14.28 6.88 -7.82
CA TYR A 21 15.04 8.00 -8.41
C TYR A 21 14.50 8.45 -9.78
N GLY A 22 13.51 7.74 -10.32
CA GLY A 22 12.90 8.05 -11.62
C GLY A 22 11.98 9.26 -11.55
N ASP A 23 11.70 9.86 -12.71
CA ASP A 23 10.54 10.76 -12.83
C ASP A 23 9.23 9.97 -12.66
N ARG A 24 8.09 10.66 -12.63
CA ARG A 24 6.78 10.03 -12.36
C ARG A 24 6.43 8.93 -13.38
N ASP A 25 6.75 9.12 -14.66
CA ASP A 25 6.39 8.17 -15.71
C ASP A 25 7.29 6.93 -15.68
N LEU A 26 8.59 7.12 -15.48
CA LEU A 26 9.54 6.03 -15.28
C LEU A 26 9.23 5.24 -14.00
N THR A 27 8.91 5.95 -12.91
CA THR A 27 8.52 5.33 -11.63
C THR A 27 7.29 4.46 -11.81
N LYS A 28 6.26 4.97 -12.50
CA LYS A 28 5.05 4.19 -12.79
C LYS A 28 5.36 2.92 -13.58
N ALA A 29 6.12 3.02 -14.67
CA ALA A 29 6.48 1.89 -15.50
C ALA A 29 7.30 0.84 -14.72
N ASP A 30 8.24 1.29 -13.90
CA ASP A 30 9.06 0.41 -13.07
C ASP A 30 8.20 -0.33 -12.04
N LEU A 31 7.29 0.36 -11.35
CA LEU A 31 6.40 -0.25 -10.36
C LEU A 31 5.37 -1.22 -10.96
N GLU A 32 4.94 -0.98 -12.20
CA GLU A 32 4.15 -1.95 -12.96
C GLU A 32 4.95 -3.23 -13.21
N MET A 33 6.24 -3.10 -13.57
CA MET A 33 7.14 -4.25 -13.71
C MET A 33 7.39 -4.96 -12.38
N VAL A 34 7.57 -4.23 -11.26
CA VAL A 34 7.68 -4.85 -9.93
C VAL A 34 6.43 -5.68 -9.63
N THR A 35 5.24 -5.11 -9.83
CA THR A 35 3.97 -5.81 -9.59
C THR A 35 3.85 -7.07 -10.44
N ARG A 36 4.30 -7.03 -11.71
CA ARG A 36 4.26 -8.19 -12.62
C ARG A 36 5.23 -9.29 -12.21
N LEU A 37 6.40 -8.92 -11.68
CA LEU A 37 7.46 -9.86 -11.31
C LEU A 37 7.24 -10.44 -9.91
N ASP A 38 6.73 -9.64 -8.97
CA ASP A 38 6.49 -10.03 -7.58
C ASP A 38 5.27 -9.28 -7.02
N PRO A 39 4.05 -9.85 -7.15
CA PRO A 39 2.81 -9.22 -6.70
C PRO A 39 2.71 -9.04 -5.18
N LEU A 40 3.59 -9.66 -4.40
CA LEU A 40 3.59 -9.59 -2.93
C LEU A 40 4.36 -8.38 -2.39
N ARG A 41 5.08 -7.65 -3.26
CA ARG A 41 5.78 -6.43 -2.89
C ARG A 41 4.80 -5.35 -2.50
N VAL A 42 4.97 -4.81 -1.29
CA VAL A 42 4.10 -3.79 -0.72
C VAL A 42 4.33 -2.40 -1.33
N TYR A 43 5.57 -2.07 -1.67
CA TYR A 43 5.97 -0.73 -2.12
C TYR A 43 5.21 -0.22 -3.37
N PRO A 44 5.06 -1.01 -4.47
CA PRO A 44 4.34 -0.55 -5.66
C PRO A 44 2.89 -0.14 -5.40
N TYR A 45 2.18 -0.86 -4.53
CA TYR A 45 0.80 -0.55 -4.20
C TYR A 45 0.70 0.70 -3.32
N ARG A 46 1.59 0.84 -2.32
CA ARG A 46 1.65 2.05 -1.48
C ARG A 46 1.91 3.31 -2.30
N TYR A 47 2.91 3.25 -3.18
CA TYR A 47 3.26 4.40 -4.02
C TYR A 47 2.10 4.79 -4.94
N ARG A 48 1.53 3.82 -5.67
CA ARG A 48 0.40 4.09 -6.57
C ARG A 48 -0.82 4.61 -5.82
N ALA A 49 -1.12 4.06 -4.64
CA ALA A 49 -2.22 4.51 -3.81
C ALA A 49 -2.02 5.96 -3.33
N ALA A 50 -0.80 6.34 -2.91
CA ALA A 50 -0.48 7.72 -2.54
C ALA A 50 -0.64 8.68 -3.73
N VAL A 51 -0.11 8.32 -4.90
CA VAL A 51 -0.28 9.12 -6.14
C VAL A 51 -1.76 9.24 -6.52
N LEU A 52 -2.56 8.20 -6.34
CA LEU A 52 -4.01 8.26 -6.61
C LEU A 52 -4.71 9.20 -5.61
N MET A 53 -4.32 9.16 -4.33
CA MET A 53 -4.85 10.06 -3.31
C MET A 53 -4.52 11.52 -3.60
N ASP A 54 -3.27 11.82 -3.99
CA ASP A 54 -2.83 13.17 -4.39
C ASP A 54 -3.59 13.69 -5.61
N ASN A 55 -4.07 12.79 -6.47
CA ASN A 55 -4.90 13.11 -7.64
C ASN A 55 -6.41 13.10 -7.33
N HIS A 56 -6.81 13.09 -6.05
CA HIS A 56 -8.21 13.02 -5.60
C HIS A 56 -8.98 11.78 -6.08
N ARG A 57 -8.28 10.70 -6.44
CA ARG A 57 -8.85 9.41 -6.88
C ARG A 57 -8.91 8.43 -5.72
N GLU A 58 -9.56 8.84 -4.63
CA GLU A 58 -9.53 8.14 -3.33
C GLU A 58 -10.04 6.69 -3.43
N GLN A 59 -11.12 6.48 -4.17
CA GLN A 59 -11.72 5.14 -4.32
C GLN A 59 -10.77 4.18 -5.04
N GLU A 60 -10.01 4.67 -6.01
CA GLU A 60 -9.02 3.88 -6.73
C GLU A 60 -7.79 3.63 -5.86
N ALA A 61 -7.38 4.61 -5.04
CA ALA A 61 -6.31 4.43 -4.06
C ALA A 61 -6.64 3.31 -3.05
N ILE A 62 -7.87 3.29 -2.52
CA ILE A 62 -8.35 2.23 -1.62
C ILE A 62 -8.40 0.88 -2.34
N ALA A 63 -8.85 0.85 -3.60
CA ALA A 63 -8.85 -0.37 -4.40
C ALA A 63 -7.44 -0.92 -4.63
N GLU A 64 -6.45 -0.03 -4.87
CA GLU A 64 -5.04 -0.39 -5.03
C GLU A 64 -4.51 -1.14 -3.79
N LEU A 65 -4.74 -0.58 -2.60
CA LEU A 65 -4.33 -1.21 -1.34
C LEU A 65 -5.10 -2.50 -1.08
N SER A 66 -6.38 -2.54 -1.43
CA SER A 66 -7.21 -3.73 -1.26
C SER A 66 -6.74 -4.92 -2.09
N ARG A 67 -6.24 -4.67 -3.31
CA ARG A 67 -5.62 -5.71 -4.13
C ARG A 67 -4.38 -6.30 -3.45
N ALA A 68 -3.52 -5.46 -2.89
CA ALA A 68 -2.32 -5.90 -2.19
C ALA A 68 -2.65 -6.70 -0.92
N ILE A 69 -3.58 -6.20 -0.10
CA ILE A 69 -4.03 -6.85 1.14
C ILE A 69 -4.67 -8.22 0.87
N ALA A 70 -5.34 -8.39 -0.27
CA ALA A 70 -5.92 -9.67 -0.67
C ALA A 70 -4.86 -10.77 -0.90
N PHE A 71 -3.64 -10.39 -1.31
CA PHE A 71 -2.53 -11.34 -1.40
C PHE A 71 -1.88 -11.60 -0.04
N LYS A 72 -1.61 -10.53 0.72
CA LYS A 72 -1.02 -10.60 2.04
C LYS A 72 -1.46 -9.40 2.87
N ALA A 73 -2.11 -9.67 4.00
CA ALA A 73 -2.36 -8.65 5.00
C ALA A 73 -1.01 -8.19 5.57
N ASP A 74 -0.65 -6.94 5.27
CA ASP A 74 0.55 -6.28 5.79
C ASP A 74 0.13 -5.12 6.70
N LEU A 75 0.84 -4.96 7.81
CA LEU A 75 0.53 -3.94 8.82
C LEU A 75 0.53 -2.53 8.21
N HIS A 76 1.50 -2.22 7.35
CA HIS A 76 1.61 -0.90 6.72
C HIS A 76 0.49 -0.65 5.71
N LEU A 77 0.05 -1.69 4.99
CA LEU A 77 -1.06 -1.58 4.05
C LEU A 77 -2.39 -1.38 4.76
N LEU A 78 -2.62 -2.11 5.85
CA LEU A 78 -3.82 -1.96 6.68
C LEU A 78 -3.87 -0.58 7.33
N HIS A 79 -2.76 -0.10 7.90
CA HIS A 79 -2.66 1.24 8.48
C HIS A 79 -2.95 2.32 7.43
N LEU A 80 -2.33 2.23 6.25
CA LEU A 80 -2.54 3.21 5.18
C LEU A 80 -3.99 3.21 4.67
N ARG A 81 -4.60 2.03 4.49
CA ARG A 81 -6.00 1.94 4.03
C ARG A 81 -6.97 2.45 5.09
N ALA A 82 -6.71 2.18 6.37
CA ALA A 82 -7.49 2.73 7.48
C ALA A 82 -7.45 4.27 7.50
N ALA A 83 -6.27 4.87 7.33
CA ALA A 83 -6.12 6.32 7.23
C ALA A 83 -6.87 6.92 6.02
N PHE A 84 -6.90 6.20 4.89
CA PHE A 84 -7.68 6.62 3.72
C PHE A 84 -9.19 6.55 3.95
N HIS A 85 -9.66 5.52 4.65
CA HIS A 85 -11.05 5.42 5.06
C HIS A 85 -11.43 6.51 6.07
N GLU A 86 -10.56 6.83 7.03
CA GLU A 86 -10.72 7.95 7.97
C GLU A 86 -10.86 9.28 7.21
N HIS A 87 -9.95 9.57 6.27
CA HIS A 87 -10.00 10.78 5.45
C HIS A 87 -11.32 10.94 4.69
N LYS A 88 -11.86 9.82 4.17
CA LYS A 88 -13.15 9.78 3.47
C LYS A 88 -14.37 9.88 4.42
N GLY A 89 -14.17 9.76 5.73
CA GLY A 89 -15.24 9.67 6.72
C GLY A 89 -15.91 8.29 6.81
N ASP A 90 -15.31 7.26 6.21
CA ASP A 90 -15.77 5.87 6.33
C ASP A 90 -15.22 5.22 7.61
N VAL A 91 -15.78 5.65 8.74
CA VAL A 91 -15.39 5.23 10.10
C VAL A 91 -15.43 3.71 10.26
N LEU A 92 -16.46 3.05 9.72
CA LEU A 92 -16.65 1.61 9.86
C LEU A 92 -15.54 0.82 9.17
N SER A 93 -15.19 1.19 7.93
CA SER A 93 -14.09 0.53 7.22
C SER A 93 -12.74 0.82 7.86
N ALA A 94 -12.52 2.04 8.36
CA ALA A 94 -11.31 2.40 9.09
C ALA A 94 -11.14 1.52 10.35
N LEU A 95 -12.16 1.42 11.21
CA LEU A 95 -12.12 0.57 12.41
C LEU A 95 -11.90 -0.91 12.09
N ARG A 96 -12.47 -1.41 10.99
CA ARG A 96 -12.23 -2.78 10.55
C ARG A 96 -10.75 -3.03 10.25
N ASP A 97 -10.12 -2.12 9.52
CA ASP A 97 -8.70 -2.21 9.20
C ASP A 97 -7.83 -2.02 10.45
N CYS A 98 -8.21 -1.13 11.37
CA CYS A 98 -7.58 -0.98 12.68
C CYS A 98 -7.58 -2.30 13.46
N ARG A 99 -8.74 -2.96 13.56
CA ARG A 99 -8.88 -4.26 14.25
C ARG A 99 -8.04 -5.35 13.58
N ALA A 100 -8.03 -5.38 12.26
CA ALA A 100 -7.20 -6.33 11.52
C ALA A 100 -5.71 -6.12 11.79
N ALA A 101 -5.23 -4.88 11.78
CA ALA A 101 -3.84 -4.56 12.09
C ALA A 101 -3.48 -4.87 13.54
N LEU A 102 -4.33 -4.50 14.51
CA LEU A 102 -4.12 -4.80 15.93
C LEU A 102 -4.20 -6.30 16.25
N SER A 103 -4.86 -7.11 15.41
CA SER A 103 -4.81 -8.56 15.53
C SER A 103 -3.45 -9.15 15.13
N VAL A 104 -2.70 -8.45 14.27
CA VAL A 104 -1.33 -8.83 13.86
C VAL A 104 -0.32 -8.32 14.88
N ASP A 105 -0.44 -7.06 15.30
CA ASP A 105 0.38 -6.46 16.35
C ASP A 105 -0.49 -5.65 17.33
N PRO A 106 -0.85 -6.23 18.49
CA PRO A 106 -1.68 -5.55 19.49
C PRO A 106 -1.07 -4.28 20.09
N ASN A 107 0.26 -4.13 20.01
CA ASN A 107 0.99 -3.01 20.62
C ASN A 107 1.42 -1.96 19.59
N HIS A 108 0.90 -2.03 18.36
CA HIS A 108 1.25 -1.08 17.31
C HIS A 108 0.67 0.31 17.62
N GLN A 109 1.52 1.20 18.10
CA GLN A 109 1.11 2.49 18.67
C GLN A 109 0.34 3.38 17.68
N GLU A 110 0.82 3.54 16.44
CA GLU A 110 0.16 4.37 15.43
C GLU A 110 -1.28 3.88 15.13
N MET A 111 -1.47 2.57 15.14
CA MET A 111 -2.77 1.96 14.90
C MET A 111 -3.73 2.09 16.08
N LEU A 112 -3.21 2.05 17.31
CA LEU A 112 -4.00 2.33 18.52
C LEU A 112 -4.44 3.79 18.56
N GLU A 113 -3.57 4.72 18.17
CA GLU A 113 -3.87 6.14 18.06
C GLU A 113 -4.95 6.38 17.00
N LEU A 114 -4.80 5.79 15.80
CA LEU A 114 -5.80 5.86 14.74
C LEU A 114 -7.13 5.27 15.18
N HIS A 115 -7.13 4.08 15.79
CA HIS A 115 -8.34 3.43 16.30
C HIS A 115 -9.08 4.33 17.29
N THR A 116 -8.36 4.92 18.24
CA THR A 116 -8.94 5.80 19.26
C THR A 116 -9.54 7.06 18.64
N ARG A 117 -8.83 7.70 17.70
CA ARG A 117 -9.30 8.87 16.97
C ARG A 117 -10.58 8.55 16.17
N VAL A 118 -10.55 7.52 15.35
CA VAL A 118 -11.69 7.08 14.54
C VAL A 118 -12.90 6.71 15.42
N ASN A 119 -12.68 6.01 16.53
CA ASN A 119 -13.75 5.61 17.45
C ASN A 119 -14.36 6.81 18.22
N SER A 120 -13.65 7.92 18.36
CA SER A 120 -14.18 9.15 18.97
C SER A 120 -15.09 9.96 18.02
N HIS A 121 -15.08 9.64 16.73
CA HIS A 121 -15.94 10.24 15.72
C HIS A 121 -17.27 9.47 15.51
N GLU A 122 -17.48 8.38 16.26
CA GLU A 122 -18.75 7.65 16.28
C GLU A 122 -19.73 8.38 17.23
N PRO A 123 -20.93 8.78 16.76
CA PRO A 123 -21.90 9.54 17.55
C PRO A 123 -22.56 8.74 18.69
#